data_AF-A0A6I3WBI6-F1
#
_entry.id   AF-A0A6I3WBI6-F1
#
_cell.length_a   1.000
_cell.length_b   1.000
_cell.length_c   1.000
_cell.angle_alpha   90.00
_cell.angle_beta   90.00
_cell.angle_gamma   90.00
#
_symmetry.space_group_name_H-M   'P 1'
#
loop_
_entity.id
_entity.type
_entity.pdbx_description
1 polymer ?
#
loop_
_entity_poly.entity_id
_entity_poly.type
_entity_poly.pdbx_seq_one_letter_code
_entity_poly.pdbx_strand_id
1 'polypeptide(L)'
;MNSFIELTKLNHASQETIEDFKSRGIIHKHEHFDISFANREKIYAEDAKEGLQEIISSFKSKFREIEHVLMCQGVGIGDYMNREIDVNLDDLQNSVESDSWYEITKGFLNVWEFIFLFSIAESALKEVVGNNEYVTNDLISKILKTHQPLESIMFEEHKMSKPFMISLWDLFCRLRNVYSHTHGVISEENRKALIEKSTIFKTEFESAYHEDLILSSIVIETEELFKHSTITTDKFYLIPDNELNIFRNFLSEFMSALDELLSDSNS
;
A
#
# COMPACT_ATOMS: atom_id res chain seq x y z
N MET A 1 -16.74 15.41 18.07
CA MET A 1 -17.15 14.15 18.73
C MET A 1 -15.85 13.47 19.18
N ASN A 2 -15.59 13.45 20.49
CA ASN A 2 -14.35 12.88 21.04
C ASN A 2 -14.40 11.36 20.84
N SER A 3 -13.39 10.81 20.17
CA SER A 3 -13.27 9.37 19.95
C SER A 3 -13.13 8.68 21.31
N PHE A 4 -13.80 7.54 21.50
CA PHE A 4 -13.71 6.74 22.73
C PHE A 4 -12.24 6.48 23.13
N ILE A 5 -11.37 6.33 22.13
CA ILE A 5 -9.91 6.16 22.28
C ILE A 5 -9.27 7.37 22.99
N GLU A 6 -9.66 8.61 22.65
CA GLU A 6 -9.13 9.85 23.25
C GLU A 6 -9.46 9.95 24.74
N LEU A 7 -10.69 9.56 25.13
CA LEU A 7 -11.15 9.56 26.52
C LEU A 7 -10.45 8.49 27.35
N THR A 8 -10.21 7.30 26.80
CA THR A 8 -9.42 6.26 27.49
C THR A 8 -7.96 6.64 27.65
N LYS A 9 -7.33 7.28 26.64
CA LYS A 9 -5.91 7.66 26.71
C LYS A 9 -5.64 8.81 27.66
N LEU A 10 -6.45 9.87 27.64
CA LEU A 10 -6.30 10.96 28.61
C LEU A 10 -6.57 10.52 30.05
N ASN A 11 -7.44 9.53 30.27
CA ASN A 11 -7.71 8.99 31.61
C ASN A 11 -6.65 7.99 32.10
N HIS A 12 -5.88 7.36 31.21
CA HIS A 12 -4.81 6.41 31.57
C HIS A 12 -3.39 6.98 31.45
N ALA A 13 -3.19 8.10 30.76
CA ALA A 13 -1.89 8.75 30.65
C ALA A 13 -1.47 9.33 32.01
N SER A 14 -0.22 9.07 32.40
CA SER A 14 0.36 9.68 33.60
C SER A 14 0.45 11.21 33.43
N GLN A 15 0.46 11.97 34.53
CA GLN A 15 0.65 13.43 34.47
C GLN A 15 1.95 13.81 33.75
N GLU A 16 2.97 12.97 33.83
CA GLU A 16 4.27 13.14 33.17
C GLU A 16 4.14 13.01 31.64
N THR A 17 3.34 12.05 31.16
CA THR A 17 3.01 11.87 29.73
C THR A 17 2.20 13.07 29.19
N ILE A 18 1.30 13.64 29.99
CA ILE A 18 0.50 14.80 29.60
C ILE A 18 1.38 16.06 29.49
N GLU A 19 2.33 16.26 30.39
CA GLU A 19 3.28 17.38 30.31
C GLU A 19 4.28 17.22 29.16
N ASP A 20 4.75 16.00 28.88
CA ASP A 20 5.55 15.71 27.68
C ASP A 20 4.79 16.06 26.40
N PHE A 21 3.54 15.60 26.27
CA PHE A 21 2.68 15.91 25.10
C PHE A 21 2.36 17.40 24.96
N LYS A 22 2.30 18.16 26.05
CA LYS A 22 2.22 19.64 25.98
C LYS A 22 3.52 20.24 25.47
N SER A 23 4.67 19.78 25.97
CA SER A 23 5.99 20.29 25.57
C SER A 23 6.28 20.04 24.08
N ARG A 24 5.75 18.95 23.52
CA ARG A 24 5.88 18.55 22.11
C ARG A 24 4.79 19.15 21.20
N GLY A 25 3.90 19.99 21.73
CA GLY A 25 2.82 20.63 20.98
C GLY A 25 1.82 19.63 20.39
N ILE A 26 1.58 18.53 21.11
CA ILE A 26 0.55 17.52 20.81
C ILE A 26 -0.74 17.89 21.53
N ILE A 27 -0.65 18.44 22.74
CA ILE A 27 -1.78 18.98 23.50
C ILE A 27 -1.64 20.50 23.61
N HIS A 28 -2.67 21.23 23.15
CA HIS A 28 -2.80 22.67 23.32
C HIS A 28 -3.83 22.98 24.40
N LYS A 29 -3.52 23.87 25.33
CA LYS A 29 -4.54 24.47 26.21
C LYS A 29 -5.19 25.64 25.52
N HIS A 30 -6.51 25.74 25.61
CA HIS A 30 -7.21 26.94 25.21
C HIS A 30 -6.85 28.09 26.16
N GLU A 31 -6.51 29.27 25.63
CA GLU A 31 -6.04 30.40 26.46
C GLU A 31 -7.12 30.98 27.40
N HIS A 32 -8.39 30.65 27.17
CA HIS A 32 -9.53 31.23 27.90
C HIS A 32 -10.43 30.21 28.60
N PHE A 33 -10.25 28.92 28.36
CA PHE A 33 -11.04 27.85 28.98
C PHE A 33 -10.09 26.75 29.44
N ASP A 34 -10.38 26.07 30.57
CA ASP A 34 -9.59 24.92 31.02
C ASP A 34 -9.94 23.65 30.19
N ILE A 35 -9.83 23.79 28.87
CA ILE A 35 -10.10 22.76 27.88
C ILE A 35 -8.79 22.55 27.12
N SER A 36 -8.37 21.29 27.05
CA SER A 36 -7.18 20.87 26.29
C SER A 36 -7.64 20.24 24.98
N PHE A 37 -7.03 20.66 23.88
CA PHE A 37 -7.23 20.11 22.54
C PHE A 37 -6.01 19.29 22.16
N ALA A 38 -6.22 18.07 21.69
CA ALA A 38 -5.13 17.22 21.25
C ALA A 38 -5.09 17.15 19.72
N ASN A 39 -3.89 17.26 19.15
CA ASN A 39 -3.67 17.03 17.74
C ASN A 39 -3.73 15.52 17.48
N ARG A 40 -4.84 15.08 16.89
CA ARG A 40 -5.15 13.66 16.65
C ARG A 40 -4.09 12.97 15.79
N GLU A 41 -3.63 13.62 14.73
CA GLU A 41 -2.65 13.05 13.81
C GLU A 41 -1.33 12.77 14.53
N LYS A 42 -0.89 13.71 15.37
CA LYS A 42 0.32 13.53 16.18
C LYS A 42 0.15 12.43 17.23
N ILE A 43 -1.01 12.32 17.88
CA ILE A 43 -1.28 11.23 18.82
C ILE A 43 -1.17 9.87 18.11
N TYR A 44 -1.83 9.72 16.95
CA TYR A 44 -1.79 8.45 16.22
C TYR A 44 -0.37 8.11 15.72
N ALA A 45 0.43 9.11 15.33
CA ALA A 45 1.82 8.90 14.94
C ALA A 45 2.66 8.41 16.13
N GLU A 46 2.53 9.00 17.32
CA GLU A 46 3.24 8.53 18.52
C GLU A 46 2.78 7.13 18.93
N ASP A 47 1.48 6.86 18.89
CA ASP A 47 0.93 5.55 19.20
C ASP A 47 1.48 4.46 18.27
N ALA A 48 1.56 4.75 16.97
CA ALA A 48 2.15 3.85 15.99
C ALA A 48 3.64 3.61 16.29
N LYS A 49 4.39 4.65 16.66
CA LYS A 49 5.79 4.55 17.04
C LYS A 49 5.98 3.68 18.29
N GLU A 50 5.20 3.92 19.35
CA GLU A 50 5.23 3.13 20.58
C GLU A 50 4.90 1.66 20.31
N GLY A 51 3.85 1.39 19.51
CA GLY A 51 3.47 0.04 19.11
C GLY A 51 4.59 -0.68 18.35
N LEU A 52 5.27 0.01 17.43
CA LEU A 52 6.43 -0.56 16.72
C LEU A 52 7.60 -0.86 17.67
N GLN A 53 7.88 0.02 18.63
CA GLN A 53 8.91 -0.21 19.65
C GLN A 53 8.58 -1.41 20.53
N GLU A 54 7.31 -1.59 20.91
CA GLU A 54 6.85 -2.76 21.65
C GLU A 54 7.02 -4.04 20.82
N ILE A 55 6.65 -4.02 19.53
CA ILE A 55 6.85 -5.16 18.61
C ILE A 55 8.33 -5.51 18.50
N ILE A 56 9.21 -4.52 18.29
CA ILE A 56 10.67 -4.73 18.21
C ILE A 56 11.20 -5.34 19.50
N SER A 57 10.76 -4.83 20.65
CA SER A 57 11.18 -5.31 21.97
C SER A 57 10.65 -6.73 22.26
N SER A 58 9.40 -7.00 21.91
CA SER A 58 8.79 -8.34 22.01
C SER A 58 9.49 -9.32 21.09
N PHE A 59 9.82 -8.93 19.86
CA PHE A 59 10.56 -9.77 18.93
C PHE A 59 11.96 -10.10 19.47
N LYS A 60 12.71 -9.07 19.91
CA LYS A 60 14.05 -9.24 20.54
C LYS A 60 14.00 -10.16 21.77
N SER A 61 12.96 -10.05 22.60
CA SER A 61 12.82 -10.90 23.80
C SER A 61 12.41 -12.34 23.49
N LYS A 62 11.53 -12.57 22.51
CA LYS A 62 11.11 -13.92 22.06
C LYS A 62 12.08 -14.60 21.11
N PHE A 63 13.06 -13.86 20.60
CA PHE A 63 14.01 -14.32 19.60
C PHE A 63 14.73 -15.63 19.99
N ARG A 64 15.16 -15.74 21.25
CA ARG A 64 15.82 -16.95 21.78
C ARG A 64 14.87 -18.14 21.94
N GLU A 65 13.59 -17.90 22.24
CA GLU A 65 12.59 -18.96 22.28
C GLU A 65 12.30 -19.50 20.88
N ILE A 66 12.17 -18.62 19.89
CA ILE A 66 11.96 -19.00 18.48
C ILE A 66 13.13 -19.84 17.97
N GLU A 67 14.36 -19.44 18.27
CA GLU A 67 15.58 -20.21 17.94
C GLU A 67 15.53 -21.62 18.54
N HIS A 68 15.23 -21.73 19.83
CA HIS A 68 15.14 -23.02 20.52
C HIS A 68 14.05 -23.92 19.91
N VAL A 69 12.86 -23.37 19.61
CA VAL A 69 11.75 -24.11 18.98
C VAL A 69 12.15 -24.63 17.60
N LEU A 70 12.76 -23.79 16.76
CA LEU A 70 13.20 -24.18 15.42
C LEU A 70 14.30 -25.24 15.47
N MET A 71 15.25 -25.14 16.41
CA MET A 71 16.24 -26.19 16.66
C MET A 71 15.57 -27.51 17.07
N CYS A 72 14.58 -27.47 17.97
CA CYS A 72 13.82 -28.67 18.37
C CYS A 72 13.03 -29.29 17.19
N GLN A 73 12.64 -28.49 16.20
CA GLN A 73 11.98 -28.94 14.97
C GLN A 73 12.97 -29.48 13.92
N GLY A 74 14.27 -29.52 14.23
CA GLY A 74 15.32 -29.97 13.31
C GLY A 74 15.67 -28.95 12.23
N VAL A 75 15.20 -27.70 12.36
CA VAL A 75 15.53 -26.60 11.46
C VAL A 75 16.79 -25.91 12.01
N GLY A 76 17.93 -26.25 11.42
CA GLY A 76 19.20 -25.59 11.71
C GLY A 76 19.26 -24.21 11.04
N ILE A 77 19.11 -23.14 11.83
CA ILE A 77 19.12 -21.75 11.33
C ILE A 77 20.55 -21.18 11.20
N GLY A 78 21.58 -21.96 11.57
CA GLY A 78 22.99 -21.55 11.52
C GLY A 78 23.26 -20.26 12.31
N ASP A 79 24.19 -19.43 11.82
CA ASP A 79 24.49 -18.11 12.40
C ASP A 79 23.48 -17.02 12.04
N TYR A 80 22.37 -17.35 11.37
CA TYR A 80 21.37 -16.36 10.99
C TYR A 80 20.81 -15.63 12.21
N MET A 81 20.60 -16.37 13.31
CA MET A 81 20.13 -15.82 14.58
C MET A 81 21.24 -15.08 15.36
N ASN A 82 22.52 -15.29 15.02
CA ASN A 82 23.63 -14.55 15.64
C ASN A 82 23.81 -13.13 15.06
N ARG A 83 23.04 -12.77 14.02
CA ARG A 83 23.02 -11.40 13.50
C ARG A 83 22.26 -10.51 14.47
N GLU A 84 22.94 -9.48 14.97
CA GLU A 84 22.30 -8.42 15.75
C GLU A 84 21.31 -7.69 14.84
N ILE A 85 20.01 -7.97 14.98
CA ILE A 85 18.96 -7.24 14.29
C ILE A 85 18.75 -5.94 15.05
N ASP A 86 19.50 -4.91 14.67
CA ASP A 86 19.27 -3.55 15.13
C ASP A 86 18.27 -2.85 14.21
N VAL A 87 17.01 -2.80 14.65
CA VAL A 87 15.96 -2.04 13.96
C VAL A 87 16.00 -0.62 14.48
N ASN A 88 16.66 0.27 13.73
CA ASN A 88 16.64 1.70 14.01
C ASN A 88 15.44 2.35 13.31
N LEU A 89 14.46 2.77 14.11
CA LEU A 89 13.26 3.44 13.62
C LEU A 89 13.60 4.79 12.95
N ASP A 90 14.59 5.52 13.45
CA ASP A 90 14.93 6.83 12.90
C ASP A 90 15.57 6.67 11.50
N ASP A 91 16.38 5.63 11.28
CA ASP A 91 16.93 5.31 9.96
C ASP A 91 15.82 4.89 8.99
N LEU A 92 14.83 4.11 9.46
CA LEU A 92 13.68 3.70 8.66
C LEU A 92 12.82 4.92 8.28
N GLN A 93 12.57 5.84 9.22
CA GLN A 93 11.86 7.08 8.96
C GLN A 93 12.61 7.96 7.94
N ASN A 94 13.94 8.04 8.07
CA ASN A 94 14.78 8.76 7.11
C ASN A 94 14.81 8.10 5.73
N SER A 95 14.39 6.85 5.58
CA SER A 95 14.36 6.14 4.31
C SER A 95 13.05 6.32 3.54
N VAL A 96 12.05 6.98 4.10
CA VAL A 96 10.76 7.28 3.45
C VAL A 96 10.59 8.80 3.24
N GLU A 97 9.49 9.20 2.60
CA GLU A 97 9.08 10.60 2.36
C GLU A 97 8.04 11.12 3.38
N SER A 98 7.77 10.36 4.45
CA SER A 98 6.78 10.73 5.47
C SER A 98 7.43 10.87 6.85
N ASP A 99 7.05 11.91 7.58
CA ASP A 99 7.47 12.13 8.97
C ASP A 99 6.47 11.54 9.99
N SER A 100 5.36 10.95 9.53
CA SER A 100 4.30 10.42 10.38
C SER A 100 4.36 8.89 10.44
N TRP A 101 4.66 8.34 11.62
CA TRP A 101 4.68 6.88 11.83
C TRP A 101 3.36 6.18 11.55
N TYR A 102 2.24 6.89 11.67
CA TYR A 102 0.94 6.38 11.27
C TYR A 102 0.89 6.16 9.74
N GLU A 103 1.27 7.18 8.95
CA GLU A 103 1.31 7.08 7.49
C GLU A 103 2.37 6.09 7.01
N ILE A 104 3.52 6.01 7.70
CA ILE A 104 4.57 5.02 7.40
C ILE A 104 4.03 3.60 7.59
N THR A 105 3.45 3.32 8.76
CA THR A 105 2.93 1.99 9.10
C THR A 105 1.83 1.58 8.13
N LYS A 106 0.90 2.50 7.87
CA LYS A 106 -0.18 2.32 6.91
C LYS A 106 0.34 2.07 5.48
N GLY A 107 1.33 2.85 5.05
CA GLY A 107 2.01 2.68 3.78
C GLY A 107 2.66 1.29 3.63
N PHE A 108 3.32 0.78 4.68
CA PHE A 108 3.86 -0.58 4.66
C PHE A 108 2.76 -1.66 4.57
N LEU A 109 1.64 -1.49 5.27
CA LEU A 109 0.49 -2.39 5.15
C LEU A 109 -0.09 -2.37 3.73
N ASN A 110 -0.19 -1.19 3.12
CA ASN A 110 -0.62 -1.05 1.73
C ASN A 110 0.34 -1.75 0.76
N VAL A 111 1.65 -1.63 0.96
CA VAL A 111 2.65 -2.35 0.15
C VAL A 111 2.48 -3.86 0.29
N TRP A 112 2.30 -4.36 1.51
CA TRP A 112 2.10 -5.79 1.76
C TRP A 112 0.85 -6.31 1.03
N GLU A 113 -0.27 -5.60 1.18
CA GLU A 113 -1.52 -5.96 0.53
C GLU A 113 -1.40 -5.90 -0.99
N PHE A 114 -0.77 -4.86 -1.53
CA PHE A 114 -0.52 -4.74 -2.96
C PHE A 114 0.26 -5.95 -3.49
N ILE A 115 1.37 -6.32 -2.86
CA ILE A 115 2.19 -7.47 -3.28
C ILE A 115 1.36 -8.76 -3.24
N PHE A 116 0.55 -8.93 -2.19
CA PHE A 116 -0.33 -10.09 -2.03
C PHE A 116 -1.40 -10.15 -3.13
N LEU A 117 -2.17 -9.08 -3.32
CA LEU A 117 -3.22 -8.99 -4.35
C LEU A 117 -2.65 -9.17 -5.74
N PHE A 118 -1.54 -8.50 -6.04
CA PHE A 118 -0.86 -8.61 -7.33
C PHE A 118 -0.43 -10.05 -7.60
N SER A 119 0.17 -10.73 -6.63
CA SER A 119 0.66 -12.11 -6.80
C SER A 119 -0.48 -13.10 -7.06
N ILE A 120 -1.59 -12.96 -6.34
CA ILE A 120 -2.77 -13.81 -6.54
C ILE A 120 -3.40 -13.55 -7.91
N ALA A 121 -3.64 -12.27 -8.24
CA ALA A 121 -4.22 -11.89 -9.52
C ALA A 121 -3.32 -12.35 -10.68
N GLU A 122 -2.01 -12.10 -10.62
CA GLU A 122 -1.05 -12.55 -11.64
C GLU A 122 -1.13 -14.06 -11.86
N SER A 123 -1.19 -14.85 -10.78
CA SER A 123 -1.25 -16.30 -10.85
C SER A 123 -2.56 -16.76 -11.50
N ALA A 124 -3.70 -16.23 -11.06
CA ALA A 124 -5.01 -16.57 -11.63
C ALA A 124 -5.10 -16.18 -13.13
N LEU A 125 -4.64 -14.99 -13.50
CA LEU A 125 -4.62 -14.53 -14.88
C LEU A 125 -3.72 -15.41 -15.77
N LYS A 126 -2.58 -15.88 -15.26
CA LYS A 126 -1.70 -16.83 -15.97
C LYS A 126 -2.33 -18.20 -16.17
N GLU A 127 -3.11 -18.68 -15.20
CA GLU A 127 -3.89 -19.90 -15.31
C GLU A 127 -4.96 -19.76 -16.41
N VAL A 128 -5.68 -18.64 -16.46
CA VAL A 128 -6.67 -18.35 -17.52
C VAL A 128 -6.01 -18.32 -18.91
N VAL A 129 -4.81 -17.75 -19.01
CA VAL A 129 -4.04 -17.76 -20.26
C VAL A 129 -3.54 -19.17 -20.63
N GLY A 130 -3.48 -20.10 -19.67
CA GLY A 130 -2.96 -21.46 -19.86
C GLY A 130 -1.44 -21.53 -19.94
N ASN A 131 -0.72 -20.50 -19.46
CA ASN A 131 0.75 -20.48 -19.45
C ASN A 131 1.30 -19.72 -18.24
N ASN A 132 1.86 -20.47 -17.28
CA ASN A 132 2.45 -19.92 -16.05
C ASN A 132 3.72 -19.09 -16.27
N GLU A 133 4.40 -19.28 -17.41
CA GLU A 133 5.59 -18.51 -17.79
C GLU A 133 5.25 -17.31 -18.69
N TYR A 134 3.95 -17.00 -18.87
CA TYR A 134 3.55 -15.87 -19.70
C TYR A 134 4.07 -14.55 -19.12
N VAL A 135 4.44 -13.62 -20.00
CA VAL A 135 5.00 -12.33 -19.64
C VAL A 135 3.95 -11.50 -18.88
N THR A 136 4.25 -11.16 -17.63
CA THR A 136 3.31 -10.50 -16.70
C THR A 136 2.74 -9.20 -17.27
N ASN A 137 3.58 -8.37 -17.89
CA ASN A 137 3.16 -7.06 -18.44
C ASN A 137 2.10 -7.19 -19.55
N ASP A 138 2.09 -8.30 -20.29
CA ASP A 138 1.20 -8.51 -21.44
C ASP A 138 -0.07 -9.28 -21.08
N LEU A 139 -0.29 -9.64 -19.81
CA LEU A 139 -1.39 -10.51 -19.37
C LEU A 139 -2.76 -9.95 -19.74
N ILE A 140 -3.06 -8.70 -19.37
CA ILE A 140 -4.34 -8.06 -19.68
C ILE A 140 -4.58 -8.00 -21.18
N SER A 141 -3.55 -7.63 -21.95
CA SER A 141 -3.63 -7.62 -23.42
C SER A 141 -3.94 -9.00 -24.00
N LYS A 142 -3.39 -10.08 -23.43
CA LYS A 142 -3.62 -11.45 -23.87
C LYS A 142 -5.02 -11.93 -23.50
N ILE A 143 -5.50 -11.62 -22.30
CA ILE A 143 -6.84 -12.00 -21.83
C ILE A 143 -7.90 -11.31 -22.68
N LEU A 144 -7.81 -9.99 -22.88
CA LEU A 144 -8.76 -9.26 -23.73
C LEU A 144 -8.78 -9.77 -25.19
N LYS A 145 -7.65 -10.27 -25.71
CA LYS A 145 -7.59 -10.89 -27.03
C LYS A 145 -8.26 -12.27 -27.08
N THR A 146 -8.16 -13.04 -26.00
CA THR A 146 -8.65 -14.42 -25.91
C THR A 146 -10.13 -14.47 -25.51
N HIS A 147 -10.55 -13.54 -24.66
CA HIS A 147 -11.90 -13.36 -24.15
C HIS A 147 -12.45 -12.01 -24.63
N GLN A 148 -12.66 -11.88 -25.94
CA GLN A 148 -13.06 -10.61 -26.58
C GLN A 148 -14.28 -9.91 -25.96
N PRO A 149 -15.34 -10.61 -25.49
CA PRO A 149 -16.49 -9.93 -24.89
C PRO A 149 -16.15 -9.18 -23.60
N LEU A 150 -15.07 -9.55 -22.90
CA LEU A 150 -14.64 -8.90 -21.66
C LEU A 150 -14.34 -7.41 -21.88
N GLU A 151 -13.79 -7.03 -23.04
CA GLU A 151 -13.52 -5.63 -23.36
C GLU A 151 -14.81 -4.79 -23.38
N SER A 152 -15.88 -5.33 -23.97
CA SER A 152 -17.18 -4.68 -24.03
C SER A 152 -17.82 -4.59 -22.65
N ILE A 153 -17.80 -5.67 -21.86
CA ILE A 153 -18.34 -5.70 -20.49
C ILE A 153 -17.66 -4.64 -19.61
N MET A 154 -16.31 -4.64 -19.60
CA MET A 154 -15.52 -3.69 -18.83
C MET A 154 -15.79 -2.24 -19.24
N PHE A 155 -15.99 -1.97 -20.53
CA PHE A 155 -16.29 -0.64 -21.01
C PHE A 155 -17.72 -0.20 -20.68
N GLU A 156 -18.73 -1.05 -20.91
CA GLU A 156 -20.13 -0.69 -20.77
C GLU A 156 -20.57 -0.59 -19.31
N GLU A 157 -20.18 -1.57 -18.49
CA GLU A 157 -20.62 -1.71 -17.10
C GLU A 157 -19.71 -0.99 -16.11
N HIS A 158 -18.39 -1.09 -16.31
CA HIS A 158 -17.40 -0.56 -15.36
C HIS A 158 -16.68 0.71 -15.86
N LYS A 159 -17.01 1.18 -17.07
CA LYS A 159 -16.40 2.36 -17.72
C LYS A 159 -14.87 2.28 -17.85
N MET A 160 -14.33 1.07 -17.97
CA MET A 160 -12.90 0.83 -18.13
C MET A 160 -12.58 0.51 -19.58
N SER A 161 -11.94 1.46 -20.27
CA SER A 161 -11.47 1.25 -21.65
C SER A 161 -10.28 0.28 -21.70
N LYS A 162 -10.07 -0.39 -22.84
CA LYS A 162 -8.89 -1.24 -23.04
C LYS A 162 -7.56 -0.49 -22.79
N PRO A 163 -7.32 0.71 -23.37
CA PRO A 163 -6.11 1.47 -23.08
C PRO A 163 -5.92 1.77 -21.59
N PHE A 164 -7.00 2.08 -20.89
CA PHE A 164 -6.98 2.29 -19.44
C PHE A 164 -6.56 1.03 -18.68
N MET A 165 -7.20 -0.12 -18.94
CA MET A 165 -6.87 -1.38 -18.27
C MET A 165 -5.41 -1.81 -18.50
N ILE A 166 -4.91 -1.65 -19.73
CA ILE A 166 -3.53 -1.99 -20.09
C ILE A 166 -2.53 -1.06 -19.40
N SER A 167 -2.76 0.25 -19.44
CA SER A 167 -1.86 1.24 -18.82
C SER A 167 -1.82 1.12 -17.30
N LEU A 168 -2.96 0.87 -16.65
CA LEU A 168 -3.05 0.58 -15.22
C LEU A 168 -2.21 -0.66 -14.87
N TRP A 169 -2.44 -1.78 -15.56
CA TRP A 169 -1.70 -3.01 -15.28
C TRP A 169 -0.19 -2.86 -15.49
N ASP A 170 0.25 -2.21 -16.57
CA ASP A 170 1.67 -1.97 -16.82
C ASP A 170 2.30 -1.08 -15.74
N LEU A 171 1.61 -0.02 -15.29
CA LEU A 171 2.09 0.83 -14.20
C LEU A 171 2.26 0.02 -12.90
N PHE A 172 1.27 -0.77 -12.51
CA PHE A 172 1.36 -1.59 -11.29
C PHE A 172 2.37 -2.75 -11.45
N CYS A 173 2.61 -3.27 -12.66
CA CYS A 173 3.73 -4.19 -12.92
C CYS A 173 5.08 -3.51 -12.63
N ARG A 174 5.27 -2.25 -13.05
CA ARG A 174 6.49 -1.49 -12.75
C ARG A 174 6.65 -1.28 -11.26
N LEU A 175 5.57 -0.89 -10.59
CA LEU A 175 5.56 -0.70 -9.15
C LEU A 175 5.92 -1.99 -8.40
N ARG A 176 5.32 -3.13 -8.77
CA ARG A 176 5.67 -4.46 -8.24
C ARG A 176 7.14 -4.79 -8.45
N ASN A 177 7.71 -4.44 -9.61
CA ASN A 177 9.12 -4.68 -9.89
C ASN A 177 10.06 -3.85 -9.02
N VAL A 178 9.66 -2.65 -8.59
CA VAL A 178 10.41 -1.88 -7.57
C VAL A 178 10.45 -2.68 -6.26
N TYR A 179 9.32 -3.21 -5.81
CA TYR A 179 9.29 -4.00 -4.58
C TYR A 179 10.07 -5.32 -4.69
N SER A 180 10.04 -5.98 -5.84
CA SER A 180 10.73 -7.27 -6.00
C SER A 180 12.24 -7.15 -6.20
N HIS A 181 12.73 -6.07 -6.84
CA HIS A 181 14.15 -5.96 -7.22
C HIS A 181 14.95 -4.99 -6.36
N THR A 182 14.32 -3.93 -5.85
CA THR A 182 14.97 -2.93 -5.00
C THR A 182 14.33 -2.84 -3.62
N HIS A 183 13.53 -3.83 -3.25
CA HIS A 183 12.80 -3.89 -1.96
C HIS A 183 11.91 -2.67 -1.71
N GLY A 184 11.52 -1.93 -2.76
CA GLY A 184 10.72 -0.71 -2.63
C GLY A 184 11.54 0.58 -2.67
N VAL A 185 12.87 0.51 -2.64
CA VAL A 185 13.76 1.67 -2.78
C VAL A 185 13.80 2.11 -4.24
N ILE A 186 13.50 3.37 -4.50
CA ILE A 186 13.44 3.91 -5.86
C ILE A 186 14.85 4.18 -6.38
N SER A 187 15.22 3.54 -7.48
CA SER A 187 16.41 3.90 -8.27
C SER A 187 16.07 4.94 -9.33
N GLU A 188 17.08 5.61 -9.90
CA GLU A 188 16.91 6.53 -11.04
C GLU A 188 16.14 5.89 -12.21
N GLU A 189 16.48 4.64 -12.55
CA GLU A 189 15.82 3.91 -13.63
C GLU A 189 14.34 3.62 -13.31
N ASN A 190 14.07 3.13 -12.10
CA ASN A 190 12.71 2.88 -11.61
C ASN A 190 11.88 4.16 -11.59
N ARG A 191 12.46 5.26 -11.11
CA ARG A 191 11.80 6.56 -11.05
C ARG A 191 11.38 7.04 -12.43
N LYS A 192 12.29 7.00 -13.41
CA LYS A 192 11.99 7.42 -14.78
C LYS A 192 10.88 6.56 -15.39
N ALA A 193 10.95 5.25 -15.21
CA ALA A 193 9.93 4.32 -15.72
C ALA A 193 8.57 4.56 -15.07
N LEU A 194 8.50 4.73 -13.75
CA LEU A 194 7.26 5.01 -13.03
C LEU A 194 6.64 6.33 -13.46
N ILE A 195 7.43 7.39 -13.61
CA ILE A 195 6.96 8.71 -14.08
C ILE A 195 6.40 8.64 -15.51
N GLU A 196 7.09 7.93 -16.41
CA GLU A 196 6.63 7.76 -17.79
C GLU A 196 5.29 7.01 -17.82
N LYS A 197 5.19 5.89 -17.09
CA LYS A 197 3.98 5.07 -17.05
C LYS A 197 2.83 5.72 -16.30
N SER A 198 3.12 6.47 -15.23
CA SER A 198 2.09 7.23 -14.52
C SER A 198 1.50 8.30 -15.41
N THR A 199 2.29 8.97 -16.23
CA THR A 199 1.80 9.98 -17.18
C THR A 199 0.83 9.36 -18.18
N ILE A 200 1.18 8.20 -18.77
CA ILE A 200 0.29 7.48 -19.69
C ILE A 200 -1.00 7.07 -18.97
N PHE A 201 -0.88 6.44 -17.80
CA PHE A 201 -2.02 6.02 -17.00
C PHE A 201 -2.97 7.19 -16.67
N LYS A 202 -2.43 8.35 -16.26
CA LYS A 202 -3.23 9.54 -15.93
C LYS A 202 -4.04 10.04 -17.13
N THR A 203 -3.44 10.07 -18.31
CA THR A 203 -4.14 10.45 -19.55
C THR A 203 -5.29 9.50 -19.86
N GLU A 204 -5.09 8.20 -19.69
CA GLU A 204 -6.14 7.20 -19.90
C GLU A 204 -7.20 7.24 -18.80
N PHE A 205 -6.81 7.50 -17.55
CA PHE A 205 -7.71 7.65 -16.41
C PHE A 205 -8.65 8.84 -16.61
N GLU A 206 -8.13 10.01 -16.98
CA GLU A 206 -8.94 11.20 -17.31
C GLU A 206 -9.89 10.93 -18.48
N SER A 207 -9.39 10.27 -19.54
CA SER A 207 -10.19 9.94 -20.71
C SER A 207 -11.36 8.99 -20.39
N ALA A 208 -11.20 8.09 -19.42
CA ALA A 208 -12.23 7.16 -18.98
C ALA A 208 -13.25 7.79 -17.99
N TYR A 209 -12.80 8.70 -17.13
CA TYR A 209 -13.60 9.22 -16.00
C TYR A 209 -14.45 10.46 -16.31
N HIS A 210 -14.25 11.11 -17.46
CA HIS A 210 -15.01 12.33 -17.81
C HIS A 210 -16.40 12.08 -18.43
N GLU A 211 -16.88 10.83 -18.50
CA GLU A 211 -18.20 10.53 -19.09
C GLU A 211 -19.31 10.04 -18.14
N ASP A 212 -19.11 9.51 -16.91
CA ASP A 212 -20.26 9.17 -16.04
C ASP A 212 -19.99 8.90 -14.53
N LEU A 213 -21.05 9.04 -13.73
CA LEU A 213 -21.13 9.69 -12.41
C LEU A 213 -21.17 8.78 -11.15
N ILE A 214 -20.50 7.62 -11.10
CA ILE A 214 -20.58 6.73 -9.91
C ILE A 214 -19.24 6.60 -9.14
N LEU A 215 -18.10 6.63 -9.82
CA LEU A 215 -16.79 6.72 -9.16
C LEU A 215 -16.40 8.16 -8.79
N SER A 216 -17.18 9.16 -9.22
CA SER A 216 -16.98 10.59 -8.95
C SER A 216 -17.31 11.03 -7.51
N SER A 217 -17.82 10.13 -6.66
CA SER A 217 -18.08 10.42 -5.25
C SER A 217 -16.81 10.48 -4.40
N ILE A 218 -15.69 10.01 -4.94
CA ILE A 218 -14.34 10.31 -4.48
C ILE A 218 -13.66 11.05 -5.63
N VAL A 219 -13.68 12.39 -5.61
CA VAL A 219 -12.94 13.21 -6.57
C VAL A 219 -11.45 12.99 -6.30
N ILE A 220 -10.89 11.93 -6.88
CA ILE A 220 -9.45 11.75 -6.92
C ILE A 220 -8.94 12.74 -7.94
N GLU A 221 -8.25 13.78 -7.48
CA GLU A 221 -7.52 14.68 -8.35
C GLU A 221 -6.41 13.86 -9.02
N THR A 222 -6.49 13.66 -10.35
CA THR A 222 -5.51 12.84 -11.10
C THR A 222 -4.07 13.33 -10.92
N GLU A 223 -3.89 14.63 -10.67
CA GLU A 223 -2.60 15.24 -10.33
C GLU A 223 -1.99 14.66 -9.05
N GLU A 224 -2.82 14.20 -8.12
CA GLU A 224 -2.42 13.63 -6.82
C GLU A 224 -1.97 12.16 -6.90
N LEU A 225 -2.28 11.45 -7.99
CA LEU A 225 -1.84 10.08 -8.20
C LEU A 225 -0.37 10.06 -8.64
N PHE A 226 0.47 9.19 -8.10
CA PHE A 226 1.87 9.01 -8.52
C PHE A 226 2.63 10.34 -8.67
N LYS A 227 2.51 11.22 -7.67
CA LYS A 227 3.15 12.53 -7.68
C LYS A 227 4.65 12.39 -7.88
N HIS A 228 5.21 13.14 -8.82
CA HIS A 228 6.66 13.09 -9.08
C HIS A 228 7.49 13.54 -7.87
N SER A 229 6.90 14.35 -6.98
CA SER A 229 7.54 14.80 -5.74
C SER A 229 7.60 13.73 -4.65
N THR A 230 6.78 12.69 -4.72
CA THR A 230 6.78 11.58 -3.74
C THR A 230 7.58 10.36 -4.23
N ILE A 231 7.90 10.31 -5.53
CA ILE A 231 8.77 9.29 -6.14
C ILE A 231 10.22 9.80 -6.13
N THR A 232 10.86 9.70 -4.97
CA THR A 232 12.23 10.19 -4.73
C THR A 232 13.25 9.06 -4.81
N THR A 233 14.39 9.29 -5.47
CA THR A 233 15.51 8.34 -5.54
C THR A 233 16.06 8.04 -4.14
N ASP A 234 16.50 6.80 -3.90
CA ASP A 234 17.05 6.29 -2.63
C ASP A 234 16.06 6.28 -1.45
N LYS A 235 14.76 6.46 -1.74
CA LYS A 235 13.67 6.39 -0.76
C LYS A 235 12.74 5.22 -1.05
N PHE A 236 12.13 4.67 -0.01
CA PHE A 236 11.03 3.73 -0.14
C PHE A 236 9.79 4.45 -0.66
N TYR A 237 9.22 3.94 -1.75
CA TYR A 237 7.91 4.37 -2.18
C TYR A 237 6.84 3.60 -1.41
N LEU A 238 6.07 4.30 -0.59
CA LEU A 238 4.92 3.75 0.12
C LEU A 238 3.66 4.05 -0.69
N ILE A 239 2.92 3.00 -1.09
CA ILE A 239 1.72 3.16 -1.92
C ILE A 239 0.63 3.85 -1.09
N PRO A 240 0.15 5.03 -1.49
CA PRO A 240 -0.95 5.70 -0.81
C PRO A 240 -2.28 4.98 -1.08
N ASP A 241 -3.28 5.21 -0.21
CA ASP A 241 -4.57 4.52 -0.29
C ASP A 241 -5.31 4.73 -1.61
N ASN A 242 -5.27 5.95 -2.15
CA ASN A 242 -5.96 6.27 -3.40
C ASN A 242 -5.42 5.45 -4.57
N GLU A 243 -4.10 5.31 -4.68
CA GLU A 243 -3.44 4.47 -5.69
C GLU A 243 -3.77 2.99 -5.50
N LEU A 244 -3.69 2.49 -4.26
CA LEU A 244 -4.03 1.10 -3.97
C LEU A 244 -5.51 0.80 -4.23
N ASN A 245 -6.41 1.72 -3.91
CA ASN A 245 -7.84 1.58 -4.16
C ASN A 245 -8.16 1.50 -5.66
N ILE A 246 -7.45 2.24 -6.50
CA ILE A 246 -7.59 2.13 -7.96
C ILE A 246 -7.23 0.70 -8.41
N PHE A 247 -6.13 0.14 -7.89
CA PHE A 247 -5.73 -1.23 -8.21
C PHE A 247 -6.72 -2.27 -7.69
N ARG A 248 -7.18 -2.13 -6.44
CA ARG A 248 -8.20 -3.01 -5.82
C ARG A 248 -9.48 -3.03 -6.65
N ASN A 249 -10.00 -1.85 -7.01
CA ASN A 249 -11.23 -1.73 -7.77
C ASN A 249 -11.06 -2.35 -9.16
N PHE A 250 -9.95 -2.04 -9.85
CA PHE A 250 -9.65 -2.67 -11.13
C PHE A 250 -9.64 -4.21 -11.03
N LEU A 251 -8.94 -4.78 -10.06
CA LEU A 251 -8.90 -6.23 -9.88
C LEU A 251 -10.27 -6.82 -9.55
N SER A 252 -11.05 -6.17 -8.68
CA SER A 252 -12.40 -6.60 -8.29
C SER A 252 -13.30 -6.71 -9.51
N GLU A 253 -13.42 -5.63 -10.29
CA GLU A 253 -14.31 -5.60 -11.45
C GLU A 253 -13.80 -6.53 -12.56
N PHE A 254 -12.49 -6.48 -12.87
CA PHE A 254 -11.92 -7.28 -13.95
C PHE A 254 -12.00 -8.78 -13.69
N MET A 255 -11.68 -9.23 -12.47
CA MET A 255 -11.73 -10.65 -12.12
C MET A 255 -13.17 -11.15 -12.05
N SER A 256 -14.11 -10.33 -11.56
CA SER A 256 -15.53 -10.71 -11.50
C SER A 256 -16.11 -10.89 -12.90
N ALA A 257 -15.92 -9.91 -13.79
CA ALA A 257 -16.37 -10.00 -15.17
C ALA A 257 -15.72 -11.17 -15.94
N LEU A 258 -14.46 -11.47 -15.65
CA LEU A 258 -13.77 -12.62 -16.22
C LEU A 258 -14.33 -13.96 -15.71
N ASP A 259 -14.61 -14.08 -14.42
CA ASP A 259 -15.16 -15.31 -13.81
C ASP A 259 -16.57 -15.62 -14.33
N GLU A 260 -17.43 -14.60 -14.45
CA GLU A 260 -18.76 -14.73 -15.04
C GLU A 260 -18.68 -15.24 -16.48
N LEU A 261 -17.80 -14.65 -17.29
CA LEU A 261 -17.61 -15.04 -18.69
C LEU A 261 -17.07 -16.47 -18.83
N LEU A 262 -16.18 -16.89 -17.93
CA LEU A 262 -15.66 -18.26 -17.91
C LEU A 262 -16.71 -19.26 -17.43
N SER A 263 -17.58 -18.88 -16.50
CA SER A 263 -18.67 -19.71 -16.00
C SER A 263 -19.74 -19.96 -17.07
N ASP A 264 -20.15 -18.91 -17.79
CA ASP A 264 -21.14 -19.00 -18.88
C ASP A 264 -20.63 -19.81 -20.08
N SER A 265 -19.31 -19.84 -20.30
CA SER A 265 -18.70 -20.64 -21.38
C SER A 265 -18.67 -22.15 -21.10
N ASN A 266 -18.89 -22.57 -19.85
CA ASN A 266 -18.90 -23.97 -19.41
C ASN A 266 -20.31 -24.54 -19.20
N SER A 267 -21.36 -23.74 -19.40
CA SER A 267 -22.78 -24.15 -19.36
C SER A 267 -23.36 -24.38 -20.75
#